data_AF-A0A2R7T4Y9-F1
#
_entry.id   AF-A0A2R7T4Y9-F1
#
_cell.length_a   1.000
_cell.length_b   1.000
_cell.length_c   1.000
_cell.angle_alpha   90.00
_cell.angle_beta   90.00
_cell.angle_gamma   90.00
#
_symmetry.space_group_name_H-M   'P 1'
#
loop_
_entity.id
_entity.type
_entity.pdbx_description
1 polymer ?
#
loop_
_entity_poly.entity_id
_entity_poly.type
_entity_poly.pdbx_seq_one_letter_code
_entity_poly.pdbx_strand_id
1 'polypeptide(L)'
;ASASLSREGRALALAVQPLDGWRELWLFIKAPGRDGGWRVEVLPPAPAQPGLGVAEFAGWVPGGQQLLLAREVRAEGKYRRSFEVVSLATLATERQAGEPALLGAFQRWADPAWRGASPVRR
;
A
#
# COMPACT_ATOMS: atom_id res chain seq x y z
N ALA A 1 -12.97 2.38 -1.59
CA ALA A 1 -13.12 3.17 -0.34
C ALA A 1 -11.78 3.80 0.00
N SER A 2 -11.74 4.96 0.65
CA SER A 2 -10.48 5.61 1.09
C SER A 2 -9.83 4.91 2.28
N ALA A 3 -10.57 4.06 2.98
CA ALA A 3 -10.08 3.21 4.05
C ALA A 3 -10.44 1.73 3.78
N SER A 4 -9.55 0.81 4.16
CA SER A 4 -9.74 -0.63 4.07
C SER A 4 -9.25 -1.31 5.34
N LEU A 5 -10.12 -2.08 6.02
CA LEU A 5 -9.78 -2.85 7.22
C LEU A 5 -9.38 -4.26 6.81
N SER A 6 -8.31 -4.80 7.41
CA SER A 6 -7.93 -6.20 7.20
C SER A 6 -9.01 -7.12 7.78
N ARG A 7 -9.19 -8.29 7.17
CA ARG A 7 -10.18 -9.28 7.61
C ARG A 7 -9.97 -9.70 9.07
N GLU A 8 -8.72 -9.72 9.52
CA GLU A 8 -8.34 -10.04 10.89
C GLU A 8 -8.63 -8.91 11.89
N GLY A 9 -9.00 -7.70 11.41
CA GLY A 9 -9.30 -6.55 12.25
C GLY A 9 -8.09 -5.96 12.97
N ARG A 10 -6.88 -6.25 12.47
CA ARG A 10 -5.59 -5.86 13.10
C ARG A 10 -4.79 -4.83 12.31
N ALA A 11 -5.23 -4.50 11.09
CA ALA A 11 -4.62 -3.46 10.29
C ALA A 11 -5.71 -2.68 9.54
N LEU A 12 -5.54 -1.37 9.41
CA LEU A 12 -6.37 -0.49 8.60
C LEU A 12 -5.46 0.33 7.69
N ALA A 13 -5.74 0.31 6.40
CA ALA A 13 -5.08 1.14 5.40
C ALA A 13 -5.95 2.34 5.09
N LEU A 14 -5.38 3.54 5.13
CA LEU A 14 -6.06 4.81 4.86
C LEU A 14 -5.27 5.59 3.80
N ALA A 15 -5.93 5.92 2.69
CA ALA A 15 -5.38 6.82 1.68
C ALA A 15 -5.45 8.27 2.19
N VAL A 16 -4.30 8.95 2.25
CA VAL A 16 -4.19 10.34 2.73
C VAL A 16 -3.49 11.17 1.66
N GLN A 17 -4.06 12.33 1.33
CA GLN A 17 -3.51 13.24 0.32
C GLN A 17 -3.21 14.58 0.98
N PRO A 18 -2.01 14.74 1.58
CA PRO A 18 -1.66 15.96 2.30
C PRO A 18 -1.37 17.15 1.36
N LEU A 19 -0.99 16.87 0.11
CA LEU A 19 -0.69 17.87 -0.92
C LEU A 19 -1.35 17.48 -2.24
N ASP A 20 -1.53 18.44 -3.13
CA ASP A 20 -2.01 18.12 -4.48
C ASP A 20 -1.01 17.23 -5.22
N GLY A 21 -1.54 16.21 -5.91
CA GLY A 21 -0.73 15.22 -6.62
C GLY A 21 0.13 14.29 -5.76
N TRP A 22 0.09 14.38 -4.43
CA TRP A 22 0.85 13.52 -3.51
C TRP A 22 -0.08 12.75 -2.57
N ARG A 23 -0.19 11.44 -2.76
CA ARG A 23 -1.02 10.56 -1.93
C ARG A 23 -0.18 9.51 -1.23
N GLU A 24 -0.25 9.48 0.09
CA GLU A 24 0.40 8.52 0.95
C GLU A 24 -0.59 7.45 1.41
N LEU A 25 -0.06 6.32 1.88
CA LEU A 25 -0.85 5.30 2.55
C LEU A 25 -0.48 5.27 4.03
N TRP A 26 -1.44 5.60 4.90
CA TRP A 26 -1.29 5.49 6.33
C TRP A 26 -1.78 4.11 6.79
N LEU A 27 -0.98 3.42 7.58
CA LEU A 27 -1.30 2.10 8.13
C LEU A 27 -1.47 2.20 9.63
N PHE A 28 -2.68 1.92 10.10
CA PHE A 28 -2.93 1.69 11.52
C PHE A 28 -2.72 0.20 11.77
N ILE A 29 -1.81 -0.15 12.67
CA ILE A 29 -1.46 -1.55 12.96
C ILE A 29 -1.65 -1.78 14.45
N LYS A 30 -2.49 -2.76 14.80
CA LYS A 30 -2.73 -3.12 16.19
C LYS A 30 -1.54 -3.92 16.72
N ALA A 31 -0.99 -3.49 17.85
CA ALA A 31 0.03 -4.25 18.55
C ALA A 31 -0.50 -5.64 18.94
N PRO A 32 0.37 -6.67 19.03
CA PRO A 32 -0.03 -7.98 19.53
C PRO A 32 -0.66 -7.91 20.94
N GLY A 33 -1.48 -8.89 21.27
CA GLY A 33 -2.19 -8.96 22.55
C GLY A 33 -3.60 -8.36 22.50
N ARG A 34 -4.43 -8.71 23.49
CA ARG A 34 -5.85 -8.32 23.54
C ARG A 34 -6.04 -6.81 23.69
N ASP A 35 -5.18 -6.20 24.49
CA ASP A 35 -5.19 -4.78 24.84
C ASP A 35 -4.10 -3.98 24.11
N GLY A 36 -3.52 -4.56 23.05
CA GLY A 36 -2.53 -3.89 22.22
C GLY A 36 -3.10 -2.63 21.58
N GLY A 37 -2.42 -1.49 21.79
CA GLY A 37 -2.76 -0.22 21.17
C GLY A 37 -2.55 -0.22 19.65
N TRP A 38 -2.95 0.87 19.00
CA TRP A 38 -2.69 1.08 17.57
C TRP A 38 -1.45 1.95 17.40
N ARG A 39 -0.53 1.53 16.53
CA ARG A 39 0.50 2.41 15.97
C ARG A 39 0.08 2.86 14.57
N VAL A 40 0.55 4.03 14.18
CA VAL A 40 0.32 4.58 12.83
C VAL A 40 1.66 4.68 12.13
N GLU A 41 1.70 4.15 10.92
CA GLU A 41 2.86 4.17 10.04
C GLU A 41 2.49 4.85 8.72
N VAL A 42 3.47 5.45 8.06
CA VAL A 42 3.26 6.15 6.79
C VAL A 42 4.11 5.49 5.70
N LEU A 43 3.44 5.07 4.63
CA LEU A 43 4.06 4.62 3.39
C LEU A 43 3.94 5.74 2.35
N PRO A 44 5.00 6.54 2.13
CA PRO A 44 4.99 7.58 1.11
C PRO A 44 5.14 6.96 -0.29
N PRO A 45 4.74 7.64 -1.38
CA PRO A 45 5.06 7.25 -2.75
C PRO A 45 6.57 7.01 -2.98
N ALA A 46 7.40 7.89 -2.43
CA ALA A 46 8.87 7.81 -2.51
C ALA A 46 9.53 8.41 -1.26
N PRO A 47 10.76 7.98 -0.91
CA PRO A 47 11.41 8.36 0.35
C PRO A 47 12.03 9.77 0.39
N ALA A 48 12.33 10.40 -0.76
CA ALA A 48 13.31 11.50 -0.78
C ALA A 48 12.75 12.91 -1.08
N GLN A 49 11.67 13.09 -1.84
CA GLN A 49 11.13 14.44 -2.14
C GLN A 49 9.62 14.41 -2.40
N PRO A 50 8.82 15.30 -1.76
CA PRO A 50 7.43 15.55 -2.14
C PRO A 50 7.36 16.04 -3.59
N GLY A 51 6.40 15.52 -4.36
CA GLY A 51 6.22 15.82 -5.78
C GLY A 51 4.91 15.24 -6.28
N LEU A 52 4.90 14.66 -7.49
CA LEU A 52 3.76 13.87 -7.96
C LEU A 52 4.00 12.39 -7.62
N GLY A 53 3.11 11.80 -6.84
CA GLY A 53 3.20 10.40 -6.48
C GLY A 53 2.00 9.87 -5.71
N VAL A 54 1.77 8.58 -5.86
CA VAL A 54 0.68 7.85 -5.22
C VAL A 54 1.22 6.57 -4.62
N ALA A 55 0.93 6.34 -3.34
CA ALA A 55 0.98 5.04 -2.69
C ALA A 55 -0.47 4.57 -2.48
N GLU A 56 -0.84 3.46 -3.09
CA GLU A 56 -2.21 2.93 -3.11
C GLU A 56 -2.27 1.54 -2.50
N PHE A 57 -3.23 1.35 -1.59
CA PHE A 57 -3.58 0.03 -1.10
C PHE A 57 -4.13 -0.84 -2.24
N ALA A 58 -3.47 -1.97 -2.49
CA ALA A 58 -3.85 -2.90 -3.55
C ALA A 58 -4.46 -4.20 -3.04
N GLY A 59 -4.45 -4.47 -1.73
CA GLY A 59 -5.05 -5.68 -1.15
C GLY A 59 -4.38 -6.14 0.14
N TRP A 60 -5.09 -7.00 0.88
CA TRP A 60 -4.55 -7.70 2.05
C TRP A 60 -4.12 -9.10 1.65
N VAL A 61 -2.94 -9.54 2.11
CA VAL A 61 -2.56 -10.95 1.99
C VAL A 61 -3.16 -11.72 3.18
N PRO A 62 -3.81 -12.87 2.95
CA PRO A 62 -4.32 -13.70 4.04
C PRO A 62 -3.24 -14.05 5.08
N GLY A 63 -3.60 -14.03 6.36
CA GLY A 63 -2.68 -14.26 7.48
C GLY A 63 -2.27 -12.99 8.23
N GLY A 64 -2.64 -11.81 7.72
CA GLY A 64 -2.54 -10.54 8.44
C GLY A 64 -1.11 -10.05 8.67
N GLN A 65 -0.15 -10.53 7.89
CA GLN A 65 1.27 -10.16 8.00
C GLN A 65 1.74 -9.23 6.90
N GLN A 66 1.03 -9.16 5.78
CA GLN A 66 1.46 -8.41 4.60
C GLN A 66 0.30 -7.68 3.95
N LEU A 67 0.62 -6.59 3.26
CA LEU A 67 -0.28 -5.94 2.30
C LEU A 67 0.32 -5.92 0.91
N LEU A 68 -0.54 -5.67 -0.07
CA LEU A 68 -0.16 -5.34 -1.43
C LEU A 68 -0.21 -3.82 -1.59
N LEU A 69 0.87 -3.25 -2.07
CA LEU A 69 1.03 -1.81 -2.29
C LEU A 69 1.34 -1.56 -3.75
N ALA A 70 0.64 -0.61 -4.36
CA ALA A 70 0.99 -0.10 -5.69
C ALA A 70 1.52 1.33 -5.53
N ARG A 71 2.67 1.63 -6.12
CA ARG A 71 3.24 2.98 -6.13
C ARG A 71 3.37 3.49 -7.55
N GLU A 72 3.12 4.77 -7.73
CA GLU A 72 3.53 5.55 -8.88
C GLU A 72 4.22 6.81 -8.38
N VAL A 73 5.36 7.16 -8.95
CA VAL A 73 6.05 8.41 -8.62
C VAL A 73 6.65 9.01 -9.88
N ARG A 74 6.59 10.34 -10.00
CA ARG A 74 7.32 11.07 -11.02
C ARG A 74 8.73 11.38 -10.51
N ALA A 75 9.73 10.76 -11.12
CA ALA A 75 11.15 10.99 -10.84
C ALA A 75 11.89 11.31 -12.15
N GLU A 76 12.74 12.34 -12.14
CA GLU A 76 13.56 12.73 -13.31
C GLU A 76 12.70 12.94 -14.58
N GLY A 77 11.51 13.52 -14.40
CA GLY A 77 10.56 13.78 -15.49
C GLY A 77 9.74 12.57 -15.98
N LYS A 78 10.01 11.35 -15.48
CA LYS A 78 9.31 10.11 -15.88
C LYS A 78 8.50 9.54 -14.74
N TYR A 79 7.36 8.92 -15.06
CA TYR A 79 6.62 8.12 -14.10
C TYR A 79 7.26 6.74 -13.97
N ARG A 80 7.47 6.29 -12.73
CA ARG A 80 7.90 4.93 -12.39
C ARG A 80 6.82 4.30 -11.54
N ARG A 81 6.48 3.05 -11.85
CA ARG A 81 5.50 2.25 -11.11
C ARG A 81 6.17 1.06 -10.45
N SER A 82 5.71 0.72 -9.26
CA SER A 82 6.09 -0.50 -8.57
C SER A 82 4.89 -1.14 -7.91
N PHE A 83 4.87 -2.46 -7.91
CA PHE A 83 3.90 -3.29 -7.21
C PHE A 83 4.67 -4.10 -6.17
N GLU A 84 4.21 -4.07 -4.93
CA GLU A 84 5.00 -4.44 -3.78
C GLU A 84 4.20 -5.33 -2.83
N VAL A 85 4.86 -6.36 -2.30
CA VAL A 85 4.38 -7.10 -1.12
C VAL A 85 5.13 -6.54 0.07
N VAL A 86 4.42 -5.93 1.01
CA VAL A 86 5.01 -5.18 2.13
C VAL A 86 4.69 -5.86 3.45
N SER A 87 5.71 -6.04 4.28
CA SER A 87 5.56 -6.57 5.64
C SER A 87 4.84 -5.57 6.54
N LEU A 88 3.83 -5.99 7.28
CA LEU A 88 3.21 -5.16 8.31
C LEU A 88 4.07 -5.04 9.56
N ALA A 89 4.95 -6.00 9.84
CA ALA A 89 5.82 -5.95 11.01
C ALA A 89 6.90 -4.87 10.87
N THR A 90 7.55 -4.81 9.69
CA THR A 90 8.75 -3.98 9.47
C THR A 90 8.57 -2.88 8.41
N LEU A 91 7.47 -2.89 7.67
CA LEU A 91 7.22 -2.05 6.49
C LEU A 91 8.21 -2.27 5.34
N ALA A 92 9.03 -3.32 5.41
CA ALA A 92 9.94 -3.68 4.34
C ALA A 92 9.17 -4.21 3.13
N THR A 93 9.57 -3.79 1.95
CA THR A 93 9.16 -4.39 0.67
C THR A 93 9.84 -5.75 0.54
N GLU A 94 9.07 -6.83 0.68
CA GLU A 94 9.57 -8.20 0.63
C GLU A 94 9.70 -8.72 -0.81
N ARG A 95 8.82 -8.25 -1.70
CA ARG A 95 8.85 -8.53 -3.14
C ARG A 95 8.39 -7.30 -3.91
N GLN A 96 8.96 -7.08 -5.09
CA GLN A 96 8.61 -5.97 -5.96
C GLN A 96 8.63 -6.42 -7.43
N ALA A 97 7.74 -5.85 -8.23
CA ALA A 97 7.76 -5.97 -9.69
C ALA A 97 7.27 -4.67 -10.35
N GLY A 98 7.62 -4.50 -11.64
CA GLY A 98 7.07 -3.43 -12.48
C GLY A 98 5.66 -3.71 -13.00
N GLU A 99 5.18 -4.96 -12.88
CA GLU A 99 3.84 -5.37 -13.28
C GLU A 99 3.21 -6.28 -12.21
N PRO A 100 1.91 -6.12 -11.90
CA PRO A 100 1.25 -6.94 -10.89
C PRO A 100 1.03 -8.39 -11.35
N ALA A 101 1.10 -8.66 -12.66
CA ALA A 101 1.03 -10.00 -13.23
C ALA A 101 2.18 -10.90 -12.78
N LEU A 102 3.35 -10.31 -12.54
CA LEU A 102 4.57 -11.01 -12.13
C LEU A 102 4.58 -11.39 -10.65
N LEU A 103 3.62 -10.89 -9.86
CA LEU A 103 3.50 -11.18 -8.44
C LEU A 103 2.28 -12.07 -8.19
N GLY A 104 2.52 -13.34 -7.86
CA GLY A 104 1.45 -14.30 -7.56
C GLY A 104 0.51 -13.83 -6.44
N ALA A 105 0.99 -13.01 -5.51
CA ALA A 105 0.16 -12.41 -4.47
C ALA A 105 -0.87 -11.40 -5.05
N PHE A 106 -0.49 -10.57 -6.01
CA PHE A 106 -1.42 -9.67 -6.71
C PHE A 106 -2.45 -10.43 -7.54
N GLN A 107 -2.02 -11.52 -8.18
CA GLN A 107 -2.94 -12.38 -8.96
C GLN A 107 -4.03 -13.00 -8.09
N ARG A 108 -3.71 -13.37 -6.85
CA ARG A 108 -4.67 -14.02 -5.94
C ARG A 108 -5.44 -13.04 -5.07
N TRP A 109 -4.78 -12.02 -4.54
CA TRP A 109 -5.28 -11.27 -3.38
C TRP A 109 -5.42 -9.77 -3.60
N ALA A 110 -5.20 -9.28 -4.82
CA ALA A 110 -5.48 -7.88 -5.10
C ALA A 110 -6.98 -7.58 -4.94
N ASP A 111 -7.26 -6.47 -4.26
CA ASP A 111 -8.59 -6.00 -3.93
C ASP A 111 -9.41 -5.75 -5.20
N PRO A 112 -10.68 -6.20 -5.27
CA PRO A 112 -11.52 -6.01 -6.45
C PRO A 112 -11.71 -4.53 -6.82
N ALA A 113 -11.82 -3.63 -5.84
CA ALA A 113 -11.96 -2.20 -6.09
C ALA A 113 -10.67 -1.61 -6.67
N TRP A 114 -9.52 -2.06 -6.18
CA TRP A 114 -8.23 -1.69 -6.76
C TRP A 114 -8.11 -2.18 -8.22
N ARG A 115 -8.47 -3.45 -8.49
CA ARG A 115 -8.45 -4.01 -9.86
C ARG A 115 -9.34 -3.23 -10.83
N GLY A 116 -10.52 -2.81 -10.39
CA GLY A 116 -11.53 -2.17 -11.23
C GLY A 116 -11.30 -0.67 -11.48
N ALA A 117 -10.60 0.02 -10.58
CA ALA A 117 -10.59 1.50 -10.59
C ALA A 117 -9.22 2.16 -10.36
N SER A 118 -8.16 1.41 -10.03
CA SER A 118 -6.86 2.00 -9.70
C SER A 118 -6.28 2.85 -10.84
N PRO A 119 -5.93 4.12 -10.59
CA PRO A 119 -5.18 4.95 -11.53
C PRO A 119 -3.79 4.38 -11.82
N VAL A 120 -3.12 3.79 -10.81
CA VAL A 120 -1.75 3.25 -10.93
C VAL A 120 -1.69 1.99 -11.80
N ARG A 121 -2.81 1.27 -11.94
CA ARG A 121 -2.91 0.09 -12.81
C ARG A 121 -2.98 0.43 -14.30
N ARG A 122 -3.46 1.63 -14.69
CA ARG A 122 -3.70 1.99 -16.11
C ARG A 122 -2.43 2.27 -16.90
#